data_AF-A0A0V1DTP8-F1
#
_entry.id   AF-A0A0V1DTP8-F1
#
_cell.length_a   1.000
_cell.length_b   1.000
_cell.length_c   1.000
_cell.angle_alpha   90.00
_cell.angle_beta   90.00
_cell.angle_gamma   90.00
#
_symmetry.space_group_name_H-M   'P 1'
#
loop_
_entity.id
_entity.type
_entity.pdbx_description
1 polymer ?
#
loop_
_entity_poly.entity_id
_entity_poly.type
_entity_poly.pdbx_seq_one_letter_code
_entity_poly.pdbx_strand_id
1 'polypeptide(L)' 'LVCKLREINDVASVISLRLTGGAFAVYLQLTSQERSSVEKVKEALLAALTADMFVAYDQFVSRKLAGS' A
#
# COMPACT_ATOMS: atom_id res chain seq x y z
N LEU A 1 0.84 -7.59 15.17
CA LEU A 1 0.99 -8.31 16.46
C LEU A 1 1.91 -9.53 16.32
N VAL A 2 1.64 -10.46 15.39
CA VAL A 2 2.45 -11.68 15.17
C VAL A 2 3.95 -11.40 14.94
N CYS A 3 4.35 -10.41 14.13
CA CYS A 3 5.77 -10.11 13.90
C CYS A 3 6.50 -9.66 15.17
N LYS A 4 5.83 -8.86 16.01
CA LYS A 4 6.35 -8.38 17.30
C LYS A 4 6.50 -9.50 18.33
N LEU A 5 5.65 -10.52 18.25
CA LEU A 5 5.69 -11.72 19.09
C LEU A 5 6.72 -12.76 18.62
N ARG A 6 7.20 -12.65 17.38
CA ARG A 6 8.13 -13.60 16.73
C ARG A 6 9.56 -13.04 16.60
N GLU A 7 9.83 -11.88 17.21
CA GLU A 7 11.11 -11.15 17.07
C GLU A 7 11.54 -10.93 15.61
N ILE A 8 10.59 -10.77 14.69
CA ILE A 8 10.89 -10.44 13.30
C ILE A 8 11.29 -8.96 13.27
N ASN A 9 12.60 -8.72 13.26
CA ASN A 9 13.18 -7.38 13.22
C ASN A 9 13.10 -6.75 11.83
N ASP A 10 13.13 -7.56 10.78
CA ASP A 10 12.98 -7.10 9.40
C ASP A 10 11.51 -7.13 8.97
N VAL A 11 10.76 -6.13 9.44
CA VAL A 11 9.34 -5.97 9.11
C VAL A 11 9.15 -5.65 7.62
N ALA A 12 10.16 -5.08 6.96
CA ALA A 12 10.07 -4.65 5.57
C ALA A 12 10.05 -5.84 4.58
N SER A 13 10.72 -6.96 4.89
CA SER A 13 10.63 -8.17 4.06
C SER A 13 9.28 -8.88 4.20
N VAL A 14 8.70 -8.92 5.39
CA VAL A 14 7.41 -9.58 5.62
C VAL A 14 6.20 -8.76 5.18
N ILE A 15 6.35 -7.44 4.99
CA ILE A 15 5.26 -6.58 4.55
C ILE A 15 4.78 -6.97 3.14
N SER A 16 5.71 -7.40 2.28
CA SER A 16 5.43 -7.85 0.92
C SER A 16 4.40 -8.99 0.86
N LEU A 17 4.43 -9.91 1.83
CA LEU A 17 3.50 -11.05 1.95
C LEU A 17 2.07 -10.62 2.28
N ARG A 18 1.87 -9.38 2.74
CA ARG A 18 0.58 -8.82 3.11
C ARG A 18 0.03 -7.84 2.07
N LEU A 19 0.84 -7.43 1.10
CA LEU A 19 0.41 -6.55 0.02
C LEU A 19 -0.24 -7.38 -1.09
N THR A 20 -1.35 -6.87 -1.63
CA THR A 20 -2.08 -7.51 -2.73
C THR A 20 -2.41 -6.50 -3.81
N GLY A 21 -2.49 -6.95 -5.06
CA GLY A 21 -2.88 -6.11 -6.20
C GLY A 21 -1.96 -4.89 -6.37
N GLY A 22 -2.55 -3.71 -6.55
CA GLY A 22 -1.82 -2.46 -6.81
C GLY A 22 -0.80 -2.09 -5.73
N ALA A 23 -1.08 -2.41 -4.47
CA ALA A 23 -0.14 -2.16 -3.37
C ALA A 23 1.15 -2.99 -3.51
N PHE A 24 1.03 -4.24 -3.99
CA PHE A 24 2.20 -5.09 -4.24
C PHE A 24 2.99 -4.62 -5.46
N ALA A 25 2.30 -4.15 -6.50
CA ALA A 25 2.94 -3.57 -7.68
C ALA A 25 3.80 -2.34 -7.33
N VAL A 26 3.31 -1.46 -6.44
CA VAL A 26 4.09 -0.31 -5.93
C VAL A 26 5.34 -0.78 -5.18
N TYR A 27 5.22 -1.78 -4.29
CA TYR A 27 6.37 -2.34 -3.59
C TYR A 27 7.42 -2.91 -4.55
N LEU A 28 7.00 -3.57 -5.63
CA LEU A 28 7.89 -4.10 -6.66
C LEU A 28 8.58 -3.03 -7.54
N GLN A 29 8.13 -1.78 -7.49
CA GLN A 29 8.79 -0.68 -8.19
C GLN A 29 9.86 0.01 -7.34
N LEU A 30 9.88 -0.23 -6.03
CA LEU A 30 10.89 0.31 -5.13
C LEU A 30 12.26 -0.34 -5.35
N THR A 31 13.31 0.43 -5.14
CA THR A 31 14.70 -0.07 -5.13
C THR A 31 14.96 -0.94 -3.90
N SER A 32 16.00 -1.77 -3.96
CA SER A 32 16.40 -2.64 -2.82
C SER A 32 16.68 -1.84 -1.54
N GLN A 33 17.22 -0.62 -1.66
CA GLN A 33 17.51 0.27 -0.54
C GLN A 33 16.23 0.87 0.07
N GLU A 34 15.23 1.18 -0.75
CA GLU A 34 13.95 1.67 -0.25
C GLU A 34 13.15 0.55 0.42
N ARG A 35 13.23 -0.67 -0.13
CA ARG A 35 12.57 -1.86 0.44
C ARG A 35 13.14 -2.29 1.79
N SER A 36 14.35 -1.88 2.15
CA SER A 36 14.92 -2.18 3.48
C SER A 36 14.44 -1.23 4.58
N SER A 37 13.77 -0.12 4.24
CA SER A 37 13.19 0.82 5.21
C SER A 37 11.67 0.72 5.21
N VAL A 38 11.10 0.41 6.36
CA VAL A 38 9.64 0.36 6.55
C VAL A 38 9.02 1.72 6.30
N GLU A 39 9.70 2.80 6.68
CA GLU A 39 9.28 4.18 6.49
C GLU A 39 9.17 4.50 5.00
N LYS A 40 10.18 4.15 4.21
CA LYS A 40 10.18 4.37 2.75
C LYS A 40 9.11 3.56 2.04
N VAL A 41 8.94 2.29 2.41
CA VAL A 41 7.85 1.46 1.87
C VAL A 41 6.50 2.08 2.22
N LYS A 42 6.30 2.53 3.46
CA LYS A 42 5.06 3.19 3.89
C LYS A 42 4.80 4.48 3.11
N GLU A 43 5.80 5.34 2.96
CA GLU A 43 5.69 6.60 2.21
C GLU A 43 5.29 6.33 0.76
N ALA A 44 5.94 5.39 0.09
CA ALA A 44 5.65 5.06 -1.30
C ALA A 44 4.25 4.45 -1.48
N LEU A 45 3.86 3.55 -0.57
CA LEU A 45 2.51 2.99 -0.58
C LEU A 45 1.46 4.08 -0.38
N LEU A 46 1.68 5.01 0.56
CA LEU A 46 0.78 6.14 0.74
C LEU A 46 0.77 7.04 -0.50
N ALA A 47 1.92 7.42 -1.04
CA ALA A 47 1.97 8.29 -2.23
C ALA A 47 1.25 7.68 -3.44
N ALA A 48 1.35 6.37 -3.64
CA ALA A 48 0.75 5.70 -4.79
C ALA A 48 -0.72 5.29 -4.59
N LEU A 49 -1.14 5.04 -3.34
CA LEU A 49 -2.50 4.56 -3.02
C LEU A 49 -3.41 5.63 -2.41
N THR A 50 -2.86 6.79 -2.02
CA THR A 50 -3.71 7.92 -1.63
C THR A 50 -4.41 8.40 -2.88
N ALA A 51 -5.70 8.08 -2.98
CA ALA A 51 -6.52 8.60 -4.04
C ALA A 51 -6.48 10.14 -3.93
N ASP A 52 -6.15 10.79 -5.05
CA ASP A 52 -6.37 12.22 -5.16
C ASP A 52 -7.83 12.50 -4.78
N MET A 53 -8.05 13.40 -3.82
CA MET A 53 -9.39 13.64 -3.28
C MET A 53 -10.39 14.00 -4.37
N PHE A 54 -9.93 14.62 -5.46
CA PHE A 54 -10.73 14.92 -6.65
C PHE A 54 -11.07 13.66 -7.44
N VAL A 55 -10.11 12.75 -7.64
CA VAL A 55 -10.34 11.45 -8.32
C VAL A 55 -11.25 10.55 -7.49
N ALA A 56 -11.08 10.50 -6.17
CA ALA A 56 -11.96 9.76 -5.27
C ALA A 56 -13.40 10.31 -5.29
N TYR A 57 -13.54 11.64 -5.27
CA TYR A 57 -14.83 12.30 -5.39
C TYR A 57 -15.49 12.05 -6.75
N ASP A 58 -14.75 12.17 -7.85
CA ASP A 58 -15.25 11.92 -9.19
C ASP A 58 -15.69 10.46 -9.38
N GLN A 59 -14.90 9.50 -8.89
CA GLN A 59 -15.27 8.07 -8.90
C GLN A 59 -16.48 7.77 -8.02
N PHE A 60 -16.64 8.48 -6.90
CA PHE A 60 -17.80 8.35 -6.02
C PHE A 60 -19.07 8.90 -6.69
N VAL A 61 -19.00 10.10 -7.27
CA VAL A 61 -20.13 10.74 -7.97
C VAL A 61 -20.50 9.98 -9.25
N SER A 62 -19.51 9.45 -9.96
CA SER A 62 -19.71 8.68 -11.20
C SER A 62 -20.29 7.28 -10.98
N ARG A 63 -20.31 6.77 -9.73
CA ARG A 63 -21.10 5.59 -9.40
C ARG A 63 -22.58 5.97 -9.41
N LYS A 64 -23.21 5.84 -10.57
CA LYS A 64 -24.68 5.69 -10.62
C LYS A 64 -25.04 4.55 -9.68
N LEU A 65 -25.79 4.85 -8.62
CA LEU A 65 -26.56 3.85 -7.90
C LEU A 65 -27.40 3.16 -8.97
N ALA A 66 -27.03 1.95 -9.36
CA ALA A 66 -27.90 1.09 -10.14
C ALA A 66 -29.08 0.78 -9.23
N GLY A 67 -30.07 1.69 -9.24
CA GLY A 67 -31.39 1.42 -8.73
C GLY A 67 -31.94 0.25 -9.51
N SER A 68 -32.08 -0.87 -8.81
CA SER A 68 -32.90 -2.01 -9.20
C SER A 68 -34.34 -1.58 -9.44
#